data_AF-A0A2S5GQY5-F1
#
_entry.id   AF-A0A2S5GQY5-F1
#
_cell.length_a   1.000
_cell.length_b   1.000
_cell.length_c   1.000
_cell.angle_alpha   90.00
_cell.angle_beta   90.00
_cell.angle_gamma   90.00
#
_symmetry.space_group_name_H-M   'P 1'
#
loop_
_entity.id
_entity.type
_entity.pdbx_description
1 polymer ?
#
loop_
_entity_poly.entity_id
_entity_poly.type
_entity_poly.pdbx_seq_one_letter_code
_entity_poly.pdbx_strand_id
1 'polypeptide(L)'
;MNAPLRAGPAATLPRRHPWAGFLLGFGMGGFFDGILLHQILQWHHLLSGLNAASLADLRVQVVADGVFHALMYVVAGAGLWSLYRSRGAGMPPRKRLLAEFLIGFGAWHVIDAVLSHWVVGLHRLRMDVAEPLPWELAWLVLFGIVPLLAGWVLRRQGPGAGGAGGAGGAAVSALLAVVITTAAALNLYPVSAPAQDTSVVVLRPGASAAGLLAALDGTDARVVWADASGGVWVLADAPSATLFSLFGAGALYVSGASAPGGCSAWIAPRDGRA
;
A
#
# COMPACT_ATOMS: atom_id res chain seq x y z
N MET A 1 -20.90 -39.12 -55.42
CA MET A 1 -20.67 -37.65 -55.38
C MET A 1 -20.69 -37.20 -53.93
N ASN A 2 -19.69 -36.41 -53.59
CA ASN A 2 -19.21 -36.03 -52.26
C ASN A 2 -20.26 -35.45 -51.31
N ALA A 3 -20.31 -35.99 -50.10
CA ALA A 3 -20.93 -35.33 -48.95
C ALA A 3 -20.05 -34.15 -48.49
N PRO A 4 -20.64 -32.99 -48.11
CA PRO A 4 -19.87 -31.87 -47.61
C PRO A 4 -19.40 -32.16 -46.17
N LEU A 5 -18.08 -31.99 -45.95
CA LEU A 5 -17.47 -32.03 -44.62
C LEU A 5 -17.99 -30.86 -43.77
N ARG A 6 -18.67 -31.17 -42.66
CA ARG A 6 -19.03 -30.18 -41.64
C ARG A 6 -17.76 -29.71 -40.93
N ALA A 7 -17.43 -28.43 -41.06
CA ALA A 7 -16.43 -27.78 -40.23
C ALA A 7 -16.93 -27.77 -38.77
N GLY A 8 -16.25 -28.51 -37.89
CA GLY A 8 -16.50 -28.45 -36.45
C GLY A 8 -16.06 -27.10 -35.87
N PRO A 9 -16.69 -26.62 -34.79
CA PRO A 9 -16.28 -25.35 -34.16
C PRO A 9 -14.85 -25.49 -33.66
N ALA A 10 -13.98 -24.55 -34.06
CA ALA A 10 -12.63 -24.44 -33.55
C ALA A 10 -12.69 -24.27 -32.03
N ALA A 11 -12.35 -25.33 -31.29
CA ALA A 11 -12.23 -25.28 -29.85
C ALA A 11 -11.08 -24.34 -29.49
N THR A 12 -11.40 -23.07 -29.19
CA THR A 12 -10.45 -22.15 -28.58
C THR A 12 -10.10 -22.72 -27.21
N LEU A 13 -8.93 -23.38 -27.10
CA LEU A 13 -8.41 -23.85 -25.82
C LEU A 13 -8.42 -22.68 -24.84
N PRO A 14 -9.03 -22.81 -23.64
CA PRO A 14 -9.03 -21.73 -22.67
C PRO A 14 -7.58 -21.35 -22.36
N ARG A 15 -7.23 -20.07 -22.57
CA ARG A 15 -5.93 -19.51 -22.19
C ARG A 15 -5.78 -19.66 -20.69
N ARG A 16 -5.09 -20.72 -20.28
CA ARG A 16 -4.71 -20.91 -18.88
C ARG A 16 -3.77 -19.76 -18.54
N HIS A 17 -4.01 -19.12 -17.41
CA HIS A 17 -3.20 -18.02 -16.87
C HIS A 17 -2.33 -18.57 -15.72
N PRO A 18 -1.24 -19.31 -15.99
CA PRO A 18 -0.53 -20.12 -14.99
C PRO A 18 0.37 -19.33 -14.04
N TRP A 19 0.30 -17.99 -14.07
CA TRP A 19 1.21 -17.12 -13.33
C TRP A 19 0.51 -16.30 -12.24
N ALA A 20 -0.82 -16.42 -12.09
CA ALA A 20 -1.57 -15.59 -11.15
C ALA A 20 -1.08 -15.78 -9.70
N GLY A 21 -0.98 -17.03 -9.23
CA GLY A 21 -0.48 -17.33 -7.89
C GLY A 21 0.97 -16.87 -7.72
N PHE A 22 1.82 -17.18 -8.70
CA PHE A 22 3.24 -16.84 -8.68
C PHE A 22 3.48 -15.34 -8.57
N LEU A 23 2.86 -14.52 -9.43
CA LEU A 23 3.03 -13.07 -9.42
C LEU A 23 2.53 -12.44 -8.12
N LEU A 24 1.40 -12.93 -7.59
CA LEU A 24 0.89 -12.48 -6.30
C LEU A 24 1.86 -12.83 -5.17
N GLY A 25 2.41 -14.05 -5.17
CA GLY A 25 3.42 -14.49 -4.21
C GLY A 25 4.69 -13.67 -4.28
N PHE A 26 5.20 -13.44 -5.49
CA PHE A 26 6.42 -12.67 -5.73
C PHE A 26 6.27 -11.23 -5.25
N GLY A 27 5.19 -10.54 -5.66
CA GLY A 27 4.92 -9.18 -5.21
C GLY A 27 4.73 -9.11 -3.69
N MET A 28 4.02 -10.08 -3.09
CA MET A 28 3.86 -10.13 -1.63
C MET A 28 5.16 -10.42 -0.89
N GLY A 29 6.08 -11.19 -1.48
CA GLY A 29 7.43 -11.37 -0.96
C GLY A 29 8.19 -10.05 -0.91
N GLY A 30 8.15 -9.28 -1.99
CA GLY A 30 8.77 -7.95 -2.04
C GLY A 30 8.15 -6.96 -1.06
N PHE A 31 6.83 -6.97 -0.90
CA PHE A 31 6.17 -6.17 0.13
C PHE A 31 6.57 -6.59 1.54
N PHE A 32 6.60 -7.90 1.81
CA PHE A 32 6.96 -8.40 3.13
C PHE A 32 8.37 -7.95 3.51
N ASP A 33 9.32 -8.12 2.59
CA ASP A 33 10.70 -7.70 2.75
C ASP A 33 10.82 -6.19 2.93
N GLY A 34 10.29 -5.40 1.99
CA GLY A 34 10.34 -3.93 2.05
C GLY A 34 9.66 -3.35 3.30
N ILE A 35 8.48 -3.84 3.68
CA ILE A 35 7.76 -3.34 4.86
C ILE A 35 8.46 -3.76 6.14
N LEU A 36 8.79 -5.04 6.27
CA LEU A 36 9.34 -5.54 7.52
C LEU A 36 10.78 -5.05 7.72
N LEU A 37 11.63 -5.17 6.71
CA LEU A 37 13.05 -4.86 6.83
C LEU A 37 13.36 -3.38 6.63
N HIS A 38 12.76 -2.72 5.64
CA HIS A 38 13.10 -1.32 5.36
C HIS A 38 12.31 -0.32 6.20
N GLN A 39 11.04 -0.60 6.54
CA GLN A 39 10.22 0.36 7.29
C GLN A 39 10.05 0.03 8.78
N ILE A 40 9.72 -1.21 9.13
CA ILE A 40 9.43 -1.58 10.53
C ILE A 40 10.73 -1.76 11.31
N LEU A 41 11.60 -2.66 10.84
CA LEU A 41 12.86 -2.98 11.52
C LEU A 41 13.98 -2.02 11.14
N GLN A 42 13.89 -1.39 9.96
CA GLN A 42 14.86 -0.43 9.43
C GLN A 42 16.29 -1.01 9.40
N TRP A 43 16.42 -2.31 9.15
CA TRP A 43 17.72 -2.99 9.13
C TRP A 43 18.57 -2.59 7.93
N HIS A 44 17.91 -2.21 6.84
CA HIS A 44 18.52 -1.64 5.63
C HIS A 44 17.45 -0.96 4.76
N HIS A 45 17.89 -0.14 3.83
CA HIS A 45 17.10 0.35 2.70
C HIS A 45 17.62 -0.26 1.39
N LEU A 46 16.85 -0.12 0.30
CA LEU A 46 17.16 -0.74 -0.98
C LEU A 46 18.59 -0.46 -1.48
N LEU A 47 19.14 0.74 -1.21
CA LEU A 47 20.45 1.16 -1.73
C LEU A 47 21.50 1.30 -0.62
N SER A 48 21.29 0.71 0.56
CA SER A 48 22.17 0.91 1.72
C SER A 48 23.61 0.41 1.54
N GLY A 49 23.86 -0.53 0.63
CA GLY A 49 25.18 -1.05 0.29
C GLY A 49 25.98 -0.18 -0.69
N LEU A 50 25.36 0.86 -1.26
CA LEU A 50 26.01 1.74 -2.23
C LEU A 50 26.64 2.96 -1.54
N ASN A 51 27.95 3.12 -1.68
CA ASN A 51 28.75 4.10 -0.92
C ASN A 51 28.78 5.53 -1.51
N ALA A 52 27.94 5.85 -2.49
CA ALA A 52 27.89 7.20 -3.04
C ALA A 52 27.23 8.17 -2.05
N ALA A 53 27.83 9.33 -1.79
CA ALA A 53 27.32 10.29 -0.81
C ALA A 53 25.86 10.75 -1.08
N SER A 54 25.44 10.82 -2.34
CA SER A 54 24.06 11.14 -2.72
C SER A 54 23.06 10.04 -2.34
N LEU A 55 23.50 8.79 -2.21
CA LEU A 55 22.66 7.65 -1.83
C LEU A 55 22.60 7.46 -0.32
N ALA A 56 23.51 8.08 0.45
CA ALA A 56 23.45 8.04 1.91
C ALA A 56 22.34 8.93 2.50
N ASP A 57 21.74 9.83 1.72
CA ASP A 57 20.60 10.64 2.19
C ASP A 57 19.36 9.73 2.39
N LEU A 58 18.81 9.76 3.60
CA LEU A 58 17.62 9.00 3.98
C LEU A 58 16.43 9.29 3.06
N ARG A 59 16.28 10.52 2.57
CA ARG A 59 15.20 10.86 1.62
C ARG A 59 15.32 10.10 0.32
N VAL A 60 16.56 9.92 -0.17
CA VAL A 60 16.82 9.16 -1.40
C VAL A 60 16.54 7.68 -1.17
N GLN A 61 16.94 7.15 -0.02
CA GLN A 61 16.66 5.76 0.37
C GLN A 61 15.14 5.50 0.48
N VAL A 62 14.40 6.37 1.14
CA VAL A 62 12.93 6.28 1.27
C VAL A 62 12.24 6.37 -0.10
N VAL A 63 12.72 7.24 -1.00
CA VAL A 63 12.20 7.29 -2.37
C VAL A 63 12.49 5.99 -3.12
N ALA A 64 13.72 5.46 -3.02
CA ALA A 64 14.09 4.20 -3.66
C ALA A 64 13.24 3.03 -3.16
N ASP A 65 13.01 2.95 -1.85
CA ASP A 65 12.08 2.00 -1.24
C ASP A 65 10.67 2.16 -1.79
N GLY A 66 10.15 3.40 -1.87
CA GLY A 66 8.83 3.67 -2.43
C GLY A 66 8.69 3.25 -3.89
N VAL A 67 9.72 3.49 -4.71
CA VAL A 67 9.77 3.02 -6.10
C VAL A 67 9.78 1.49 -6.16
N PHE A 68 10.54 0.82 -5.31
CA PHE A 68 10.53 -0.63 -5.19
C PHE A 68 9.13 -1.16 -4.84
N HIS A 69 8.44 -0.55 -3.87
CA HIS A 69 7.06 -0.91 -3.52
C HIS A 69 6.08 -0.68 -4.67
N ALA A 70 6.23 0.42 -5.42
CA ALA A 70 5.43 0.67 -6.61
C ALA A 70 5.61 -0.42 -7.68
N LEU A 71 6.85 -0.91 -7.87
CA LEU A 71 7.11 -2.05 -8.75
C LEU A 71 6.43 -3.33 -8.24
N MET A 72 6.46 -3.58 -6.92
CA MET A 72 5.75 -4.71 -6.32
C MET A 72 4.22 -4.60 -6.48
N TYR A 73 3.64 -3.39 -6.45
CA TYR A 73 2.22 -3.18 -6.78
C TYR A 73 1.91 -3.54 -8.23
N VAL A 74 2.80 -3.21 -9.18
CA VAL A 74 2.62 -3.59 -10.59
C VAL A 74 2.64 -5.10 -10.74
N VAL A 75 3.58 -5.79 -10.10
CA VAL A 75 3.68 -7.26 -10.14
C VAL A 75 2.44 -7.92 -9.51
N ALA A 76 2.03 -7.47 -8.32
CA ALA A 76 0.84 -7.98 -7.64
C ALA A 76 -0.43 -7.68 -8.43
N GLY A 77 -0.54 -6.48 -9.02
CA GLY A 77 -1.65 -6.07 -9.88
C GLY A 77 -1.75 -6.94 -11.14
N ALA A 78 -0.63 -7.29 -11.76
CA ALA A 78 -0.59 -8.24 -12.88
C ALA A 78 -1.06 -9.63 -12.45
N GLY A 79 -0.67 -10.10 -11.26
CA GLY A 79 -1.16 -11.34 -10.66
C GLY A 79 -2.67 -11.33 -10.42
N LEU A 80 -3.20 -10.23 -9.86
CA LEU A 80 -4.62 -10.05 -9.59
C LEU A 80 -5.44 -9.97 -10.88
N TRP A 81 -4.93 -9.27 -11.89
CA TRP A 81 -5.57 -9.15 -13.20
C TRP A 81 -5.58 -10.50 -13.93
N SER A 82 -4.50 -11.26 -13.86
CA SER A 82 -4.40 -12.63 -14.35
C SER A 82 -5.45 -13.54 -13.69
N LEU A 83 -5.63 -13.41 -12.36
CA LEU A 83 -6.68 -14.10 -11.62
C LEU A 83 -8.09 -13.68 -12.07
N TYR A 84 -8.33 -12.38 -12.24
CA TYR A 84 -9.61 -11.84 -12.71
C TYR A 84 -9.98 -12.37 -14.10
N ARG A 85 -9.01 -12.41 -15.03
CA ARG A 85 -9.17 -12.95 -16.39
C ARG A 85 -9.51 -14.44 -16.39
N SER A 86 -9.04 -15.19 -15.40
CA SER A 86 -9.29 -16.64 -15.29
C SER A 86 -10.71 -17.02 -14.84
N ARG A 87 -11.53 -16.05 -14.38
CA ARG A 87 -12.90 -16.30 -13.90
C ARG A 87 -13.81 -16.94 -14.94
N GLY A 88 -13.66 -16.60 -16.23
CA GLY A 88 -14.47 -17.15 -17.32
C GLY A 88 -13.96 -18.47 -17.90
N ALA A 89 -12.71 -18.85 -17.61
CA ALA A 89 -12.02 -20.01 -18.19
C ALA A 89 -11.85 -21.18 -17.20
N GLY A 90 -12.43 -21.06 -16.00
CA GLY A 90 -12.25 -21.99 -14.89
C GLY A 90 -11.07 -21.59 -14.01
N MET A 91 -11.38 -21.17 -12.78
CA MET A 91 -10.38 -20.77 -11.78
C MET A 91 -9.43 -21.93 -11.48
N PRO A 92 -8.10 -21.72 -11.41
CA PRO A 92 -7.19 -22.74 -10.94
C PRO A 92 -7.58 -23.23 -9.53
N PRO A 93 -7.39 -24.52 -9.21
CA PRO A 93 -7.68 -25.05 -7.89
C PRO A 93 -6.96 -24.25 -6.79
N ARG A 94 -7.61 -24.01 -5.66
CA ARG A 94 -7.05 -23.24 -4.54
C ARG A 94 -5.68 -23.74 -4.10
N LYS A 95 -5.50 -25.07 -4.04
CA LYS A 95 -4.21 -25.70 -3.72
C LYS A 95 -3.11 -25.31 -4.71
N ARG A 96 -3.44 -25.24 -6.01
CA ARG A 96 -2.49 -24.84 -7.06
C ARG A 96 -2.16 -23.36 -6.95
N LEU A 97 -3.14 -22.50 -6.69
CA LEU A 97 -2.90 -21.08 -6.45
C LEU A 97 -1.98 -20.85 -5.24
N LEU A 98 -2.21 -21.55 -4.13
CA LEU A 98 -1.36 -21.49 -2.95
C LEU A 98 0.06 -22.00 -3.24
N ALA A 99 0.18 -23.11 -3.97
CA ALA A 99 1.47 -23.64 -4.38
C ALA A 99 2.27 -22.64 -5.22
N GLU A 100 1.63 -22.04 -6.22
CA GLU A 100 2.23 -21.01 -7.08
C GLU A 100 2.58 -19.76 -6.26
N PHE A 101 1.73 -19.34 -5.32
CA PHE A 101 2.01 -18.22 -4.41
C PHE A 101 3.25 -18.47 -3.55
N LEU A 102 3.35 -19.62 -2.90
CA LEU A 102 4.52 -19.96 -2.06
C LEU A 102 5.81 -20.02 -2.88
N ILE A 103 5.74 -20.55 -4.11
CA ILE A 103 6.87 -20.54 -5.05
C ILE A 103 7.27 -19.11 -5.41
N GLY A 104 6.30 -18.24 -5.72
CA GLY A 104 6.57 -16.83 -6.04
C GLY A 104 7.19 -16.08 -4.86
N PHE A 105 6.63 -16.25 -3.67
CA PHE A 105 7.13 -15.65 -2.43
C PHE A 105 8.57 -16.08 -2.14
N GLY A 106 8.84 -17.39 -2.20
CA GLY A 106 10.20 -17.89 -2.01
C GLY A 106 11.17 -17.44 -3.11
N ALA A 107 10.71 -17.38 -4.36
CA ALA A 107 11.53 -16.93 -5.48
C ALA A 107 12.00 -15.48 -5.33
N TRP A 108 11.13 -14.56 -4.85
CA TRP A 108 11.54 -13.20 -4.53
C TRP A 108 12.72 -13.18 -3.55
N HIS A 109 12.60 -13.84 -2.39
CA HIS A 109 13.64 -13.83 -1.36
C HIS A 109 14.94 -14.48 -1.82
N VAL A 110 14.87 -15.51 -2.69
CA VAL A 110 16.07 -16.10 -3.30
C VAL A 110 16.72 -15.12 -4.27
N ILE A 111 15.94 -14.45 -5.11
CA ILE A 111 16.45 -13.44 -6.05
C ILE A 111 17.09 -12.30 -5.28
N ASP A 112 16.44 -11.81 -4.24
CA ASP A 112 16.96 -10.70 -3.45
C ASP A 112 18.26 -11.08 -2.72
N ALA A 113 18.28 -12.22 -2.02
CA ALA A 113 19.49 -12.69 -1.35
C ALA A 113 20.66 -12.91 -2.31
N VAL A 114 20.42 -13.54 -3.47
CA VAL A 114 21.50 -13.84 -4.42
C VAL A 114 21.89 -12.58 -5.21
N LEU A 115 20.92 -11.92 -5.83
CA LEU A 115 21.19 -10.82 -6.74
C LEU A 115 21.49 -9.53 -5.96
N SER A 116 20.58 -9.08 -5.10
CA SER A 116 20.72 -7.82 -4.38
C SER A 116 21.83 -7.89 -3.33
N HIS A 117 21.87 -8.93 -2.49
CA HIS A 117 22.84 -8.97 -1.39
C HIS A 117 24.23 -9.45 -1.79
N TRP A 118 24.33 -10.50 -2.61
CA TRP A 118 25.61 -11.17 -2.84
C TRP A 118 26.28 -10.79 -4.16
N VAL A 119 25.51 -10.64 -5.24
CA VAL A 119 26.07 -10.34 -6.57
C VAL A 119 26.25 -8.84 -6.77
N VAL A 120 25.19 -8.06 -6.56
CA VAL A 120 25.21 -6.61 -6.81
C VAL A 120 25.66 -5.84 -5.56
N GLY A 121 25.36 -6.37 -4.37
CA GLY A 121 25.70 -5.71 -3.11
C GLY A 121 24.90 -4.42 -2.89
N LEU A 122 23.64 -4.38 -3.33
CA LEU A 122 22.76 -3.23 -3.14
C LEU A 122 22.52 -2.91 -1.66
N HIS A 123 22.49 -3.95 -0.83
CA HIS A 123 22.34 -3.91 0.63
C HIS A 123 22.71 -5.28 1.20
N ARG A 124 22.85 -5.39 2.52
CA ARG A 124 22.90 -6.66 3.25
C ARG A 124 21.64 -6.72 4.11
N LEU A 125 21.20 -7.92 4.46
CA LEU A 125 19.97 -8.10 5.24
C LEU A 125 19.97 -7.28 6.55
N ARG A 126 21.13 -7.20 7.22
CA ARG A 126 21.27 -6.45 8.46
C ARG A 126 22.61 -5.73 8.49
N MET A 127 22.58 -4.41 8.39
CA MET A 127 23.76 -3.56 8.19
C MET A 127 24.43 -3.13 9.50
N ASP A 128 23.73 -3.23 10.63
CA ASP A 128 24.15 -2.76 11.96
C ASP A 128 24.90 -3.81 12.79
N VAL A 129 25.31 -4.94 12.18
CA VAL A 129 25.97 -6.05 12.88
C VAL A 129 27.35 -6.37 12.30
N ALA A 130 28.27 -6.83 13.14
CA ALA A 130 29.62 -7.19 12.73
C ALA A 130 29.64 -8.37 11.73
N GLU A 131 28.74 -9.35 11.92
CA GLU A 131 28.67 -10.57 11.10
C GLU A 131 27.26 -10.72 10.48
N PRO A 132 27.03 -10.22 9.25
CA PRO A 132 25.71 -10.26 8.61
C PRO A 132 25.31 -11.66 8.10
N LEU A 133 26.27 -12.53 7.80
CA LEU A 133 26.03 -13.79 7.07
C LEU A 133 25.03 -14.75 7.77
N PRO A 134 25.07 -14.97 9.09
CA PRO A 134 24.09 -15.85 9.75
C PRO A 134 22.65 -15.37 9.59
N TRP A 135 22.43 -14.05 9.60
CA TRP A 135 21.12 -13.45 9.41
C TRP A 135 20.63 -13.66 7.98
N GLU A 136 21.49 -13.46 6.98
CA GLU A 136 21.18 -13.70 5.58
C GLU A 136 20.80 -15.15 5.31
N LEU A 137 21.56 -16.10 5.85
CA LEU A 137 21.28 -17.52 5.69
C LEU A 137 19.97 -17.90 6.37
N ALA A 138 19.71 -17.40 7.58
CA ALA A 138 18.45 -17.64 8.28
C ALA A 138 17.25 -17.09 7.48
N TRP A 139 17.35 -15.87 6.96
CA TRP A 139 16.30 -15.24 6.15
C TRP A 139 16.05 -16.00 4.84
N LEU A 140 17.11 -16.32 4.11
CA LEU A 140 17.05 -17.09 2.87
C LEU A 140 16.40 -18.46 3.10
N VAL A 141 16.77 -19.16 4.16
CA VAL A 141 16.19 -20.48 4.48
C VAL A 141 14.71 -20.34 4.83
N LEU A 142 14.36 -19.44 5.76
CA LEU A 142 13.01 -19.34 6.31
C LEU A 142 11.99 -18.77 5.31
N PHE A 143 12.37 -17.77 4.52
CA PHE A 143 11.45 -17.04 3.64
C PHE A 143 11.70 -17.31 2.15
N GLY A 144 12.89 -17.77 1.78
CA GLY A 144 13.20 -18.22 0.42
C GLY A 144 12.96 -19.72 0.22
N ILE A 145 13.80 -20.56 0.83
CA ILE A 145 13.87 -21.99 0.54
C ILE A 145 12.65 -22.75 1.07
N VAL A 146 12.26 -22.53 2.33
CA VAL A 146 11.13 -23.25 2.95
C VAL A 146 9.82 -23.01 2.17
N PRO A 147 9.40 -21.77 1.85
CA PRO A 147 8.20 -21.53 1.06
C PRO A 147 8.29 -22.11 -0.35
N LEU A 148 9.46 -21.99 -1.01
CA LEU A 148 9.67 -22.52 -2.35
C LEU A 148 9.49 -24.04 -2.39
N LEU A 149 10.11 -24.77 -1.45
CA LEU A 149 9.99 -26.22 -1.33
C LEU A 149 8.56 -26.63 -0.95
N ALA A 150 7.93 -25.93 0.00
CA ALA A 150 6.55 -26.19 0.40
C ALA A 150 5.58 -26.04 -0.78
N GLY A 151 5.72 -24.96 -1.56
CA GLY A 151 4.95 -24.74 -2.78
C GLY A 151 5.21 -25.81 -3.85
N TRP A 152 6.47 -26.23 -4.02
CA TRP A 152 6.83 -27.29 -4.96
C TRP A 152 6.25 -28.66 -4.59
N VAL A 153 6.31 -29.04 -3.31
CA VAL A 153 5.68 -30.27 -2.80
C VAL A 153 4.17 -30.20 -2.98
N LEU A 154 3.54 -29.07 -2.62
CA LEU A 154 2.10 -28.87 -2.77
C LEU A 154 1.65 -28.92 -4.23
N ARG A 155 2.48 -28.48 -5.17
CA ARG A 155 2.23 -28.58 -6.62
C ARG A 155 2.26 -30.03 -7.14
N ARG A 156 3.06 -30.90 -6.51
CA ARG A 156 3.25 -32.30 -6.91
C ARG A 156 2.18 -33.23 -6.38
N GLN A 157 1.61 -32.91 -5.22
CA GLN A 157 0.42 -33.59 -4.75
C GLN A 157 -0.71 -33.26 -5.75
N GLY A 158 -1.18 -34.25 -6.50
CA GLY A 158 -2.28 -34.10 -7.47
C GLY A 158 -3.54 -33.55 -6.81
N PRO A 159 -4.65 -33.34 -7.54
CA PRO A 159 -5.88 -32.81 -6.96
C PRO A 159 -6.46 -33.78 -5.93
N GLY A 160 -5.93 -33.78 -4.70
CA GLY A 160 -6.46 -34.50 -3.57
C GLY A 160 -7.75 -33.82 -3.18
N ALA A 161 -8.85 -34.59 -3.16
CA ALA A 161 -10.15 -34.20 -2.63
C ALA A 161 -9.94 -33.43 -1.32
N GLY A 162 -10.32 -32.16 -1.32
CA GLY A 162 -9.92 -31.24 -0.24
C GLY A 162 -10.83 -30.04 -0.17
N GLY A 163 -12.01 -30.29 0.39
CA GLY A 163 -12.74 -29.36 1.27
C GLY A 163 -13.39 -28.15 0.61
N ALA A 164 -14.72 -28.14 0.62
CA ALA A 164 -15.54 -26.97 0.37
C ALA A 164 -15.18 -25.82 1.33
N GLY A 165 -14.27 -24.93 0.91
CA GLY A 165 -13.99 -23.67 1.60
C GLY A 165 -15.06 -22.62 1.28
N GLY A 166 -16.29 -22.85 1.77
CA GLY A 166 -17.46 -22.01 1.48
C GLY A 166 -17.81 -20.98 2.56
N ALA A 167 -17.50 -21.24 3.83
CA ALA A 167 -17.98 -20.41 4.94
C ALA A 167 -16.89 -19.52 5.58
N GLY A 168 -15.69 -20.06 5.81
CA GLY A 168 -14.62 -19.34 6.53
C GLY A 168 -14.05 -18.13 5.77
N GLY A 169 -13.93 -18.21 4.44
CA GLY A 169 -13.41 -17.11 3.62
C GLY A 169 -14.37 -15.92 3.54
N ALA A 170 -15.68 -16.17 3.58
CA ALA A 170 -16.69 -15.13 3.63
C ALA A 170 -16.69 -14.42 5.00
N ALA A 171 -16.54 -15.18 6.09
CA ALA A 171 -16.44 -14.63 7.43
C ALA A 171 -15.18 -13.76 7.62
N VAL A 172 -14.02 -14.21 7.12
CA VAL A 172 -12.77 -13.43 7.18
C VAL A 172 -12.86 -12.17 6.31
N SER A 173 -13.47 -12.25 5.12
CA SER A 173 -13.66 -11.08 4.25
C SER A 173 -14.65 -10.08 4.86
N ALA A 174 -15.71 -10.55 5.51
CA ALA A 174 -16.66 -9.71 6.23
C ALA A 174 -16.02 -9.03 7.44
N LEU A 175 -15.19 -9.76 8.20
CA LEU A 175 -14.46 -9.20 9.33
C LEU A 175 -13.46 -8.13 8.87
N LEU A 176 -12.69 -8.39 7.81
CA LEU A 176 -11.79 -7.41 7.21
C LEU A 176 -12.53 -6.18 6.70
N ALA A 177 -13.67 -6.36 6.04
CA ALA A 177 -14.51 -5.23 5.60
C ALA A 177 -14.96 -4.39 6.79
N VAL A 178 -15.45 -5.01 7.87
CA VAL A 178 -15.85 -4.31 9.11
C VAL A 178 -14.68 -3.58 9.74
N VAL A 179 -13.50 -4.19 9.86
CA VAL A 179 -12.31 -3.54 10.42
C VAL A 179 -11.89 -2.34 9.57
N ILE A 180 -11.83 -2.48 8.25
CA ILE A 180 -11.45 -1.39 7.34
C ILE A 180 -12.47 -0.25 7.38
N THR A 181 -13.77 -0.57 7.31
CA THR A 181 -14.82 0.46 7.37
C THR A 181 -14.88 1.15 8.72
N THR A 182 -14.65 0.40 9.81
CA THR A 182 -14.60 0.97 11.16
C THR A 182 -13.37 1.85 11.33
N ALA A 183 -12.18 1.39 10.92
CA ALA A 183 -10.96 2.20 10.96
C ALA A 183 -11.09 3.46 10.09
N ALA A 184 -11.69 3.37 8.90
CA ALA A 184 -12.00 4.52 8.06
C ALA A 184 -12.98 5.47 8.76
N ALA A 185 -14.07 4.96 9.34
CA ALA A 185 -15.05 5.76 10.07
C ALA A 185 -14.42 6.47 11.28
N LEU A 186 -13.56 5.78 12.05
CA LEU A 186 -12.83 6.35 13.19
C LEU A 186 -11.80 7.40 12.78
N ASN A 187 -11.23 7.31 11.57
CA ASN A 187 -10.36 8.36 11.02
C ASN A 187 -11.16 9.57 10.52
N LEU A 188 -12.37 9.36 10.00
CA LEU A 188 -13.27 10.44 9.59
C LEU A 188 -13.89 11.16 10.80
N TYR A 189 -14.13 10.42 11.89
CA TYR A 189 -14.79 10.91 13.11
C TYR A 189 -13.97 10.50 14.35
N PRO A 190 -13.07 11.36 14.86
CA PRO A 190 -12.32 11.07 16.07
C PRO A 190 -13.28 10.86 17.25
N VAL A 191 -13.10 9.75 17.98
CA VAL A 191 -13.93 9.39 19.16
C VAL A 191 -13.60 10.25 20.39
N SER A 192 -12.44 10.91 20.36
CA SER A 192 -12.00 11.87 21.37
C SER A 192 -12.10 13.27 20.78
N ALA A 193 -12.69 14.22 21.50
CA ALA A 193 -12.71 15.62 21.07
C ALA A 193 -11.26 16.09 20.84
N PRO A 194 -10.93 16.65 19.66
CA PRO A 194 -9.60 17.17 19.40
C PRO A 194 -9.28 18.27 20.41
N ALA A 195 -8.01 18.34 20.85
CA ALA A 195 -7.59 19.30 21.86
C ALA A 195 -7.76 20.77 21.43
N GLN A 196 -7.92 21.05 20.12
CA GLN A 196 -8.27 22.34 19.52
C GLN A 196 -9.03 22.14 18.19
N ASP A 197 -10.07 22.93 17.93
CA ASP A 197 -10.90 22.88 16.70
C ASP A 197 -10.18 23.53 15.51
N THR A 198 -9.24 22.79 14.93
CA THR A 198 -8.44 23.25 13.79
C THR A 198 -9.10 22.87 12.46
N SER A 199 -9.25 23.84 11.56
CA SER A 199 -9.90 23.68 10.25
C SER A 199 -8.97 24.09 9.10
N VAL A 200 -8.84 23.23 8.09
CA VAL A 200 -8.13 23.49 6.84
C VAL A 200 -9.09 24.05 5.80
N VAL A 201 -8.70 25.16 5.19
CA VAL A 201 -9.43 25.84 4.11
C VAL A 201 -8.57 25.81 2.85
N VAL A 202 -9.14 25.36 1.73
CA VAL A 202 -8.50 25.43 0.40
C VAL A 202 -9.31 26.37 -0.47
N LEU A 203 -8.66 27.42 -0.96
CA LEU A 203 -9.25 28.41 -1.85
C LEU A 203 -9.21 27.95 -3.32
N ARG A 204 -10.19 28.37 -4.11
CA ARG A 204 -10.15 28.18 -5.57
C ARG A 204 -9.00 28.98 -6.19
N PRO A 205 -8.42 28.52 -7.32
CA PRO A 205 -7.44 29.30 -8.06
C PRO A 205 -7.95 30.72 -8.37
N GLY A 206 -7.18 31.74 -8.01
CA GLY A 206 -7.53 33.16 -8.23
C GLY A 206 -8.45 33.79 -7.16
N ALA A 207 -8.86 33.07 -6.11
CA ALA A 207 -9.51 33.70 -4.97
C ALA A 207 -8.50 34.53 -4.16
N SER A 208 -8.97 35.65 -3.58
CA SER A 208 -8.12 36.55 -2.82
C SER A 208 -8.04 36.14 -1.35
N ALA A 209 -6.82 36.15 -0.81
CA ALA A 209 -6.60 36.02 0.63
C ALA A 209 -7.36 37.10 1.43
N ALA A 210 -7.50 38.30 0.87
CA ALA A 210 -8.26 39.39 1.47
C ALA A 210 -9.75 39.04 1.66
N GLY A 211 -10.36 38.31 0.72
CA GLY A 211 -11.75 37.85 0.84
C GLY A 211 -11.93 36.84 1.97
N LEU A 212 -10.97 35.93 2.14
CA LEU A 212 -10.94 35.01 3.27
C LEU A 212 -10.79 35.78 4.60
N LEU A 213 -9.81 36.67 4.70
CA LEU A 213 -9.56 37.44 5.93
C LEU A 213 -10.74 38.34 6.32
N ALA A 214 -11.42 38.95 5.34
CA ALA A 214 -12.63 39.73 5.59
C ALA A 214 -13.79 38.86 6.10
N ALA A 215 -13.89 37.61 5.67
CA ALA A 215 -14.90 36.67 6.17
C ALA A 215 -14.60 36.15 7.58
N LEU A 216 -13.35 36.26 8.03
CA LEU A 216 -12.92 35.93 9.39
C LEU A 216 -13.01 37.13 10.35
N ASP A 217 -13.12 38.34 9.81
CA ASP A 217 -13.17 39.58 10.60
C ASP A 217 -14.37 39.59 11.56
N GLY A 218 -14.12 39.96 12.81
CA GLY A 218 -15.12 39.93 13.88
C GLY A 218 -15.53 38.53 14.37
N THR A 219 -14.80 37.47 14.00
CA THR A 219 -15.01 36.11 14.51
C THR A 219 -13.89 35.68 15.47
N ASP A 220 -14.11 34.63 16.25
CA ASP A 220 -13.09 34.04 17.14
C ASP A 220 -12.03 33.20 16.40
N ALA A 221 -12.17 33.04 15.08
CA ALA A 221 -11.28 32.24 14.26
C ALA A 221 -9.89 32.87 14.16
N ARG A 222 -8.83 32.08 14.40
CA ARG A 222 -7.43 32.53 14.28
C ARG A 222 -6.72 31.81 13.15
N VAL A 223 -5.97 32.54 12.33
CA VAL A 223 -5.07 31.94 11.34
C VAL A 223 -3.84 31.38 12.07
N VAL A 224 -3.66 30.06 12.01
CA VAL A 224 -2.51 29.34 12.59
C VAL A 224 -1.37 29.26 11.59
N TRP A 225 -1.71 29.00 10.31
CA TRP A 225 -0.74 28.85 9.24
C TRP A 225 -1.39 29.11 7.87
N ALA A 226 -0.59 29.54 6.92
CA ALA A 226 -0.96 29.62 5.51
C ALA A 226 0.23 29.20 4.64
N ASP A 227 -0.06 28.58 3.50
CA ASP A 227 0.97 28.23 2.53
C ASP A 227 1.48 29.49 1.79
N ALA A 228 2.66 29.39 1.19
CA ALA A 228 3.30 30.54 0.53
C ALA A 228 2.50 31.07 -0.68
N SER A 229 1.66 30.24 -1.32
CA SER A 229 0.80 30.67 -2.42
C SER A 229 -0.51 31.32 -1.95
N GLY A 230 -0.83 31.21 -0.65
CA GLY A 230 -2.08 31.69 -0.06
C GLY A 230 -3.31 30.91 -0.51
N GLY A 231 -3.14 29.71 -1.06
CA GLY A 231 -4.21 28.82 -1.50
C GLY A 231 -4.76 27.91 -0.39
N VAL A 232 -3.96 27.64 0.65
CA VAL A 232 -4.28 26.75 1.76
C VAL A 232 -4.04 27.45 3.09
N TRP A 233 -5.04 27.39 3.96
CA TRP A 233 -5.05 28.05 5.25
C TRP A 233 -5.45 27.08 6.35
N VAL A 234 -4.88 27.27 7.53
CA VAL A 234 -5.21 26.52 8.74
C VAL A 234 -5.73 27.52 9.76
N LEU A 235 -6.97 27.31 10.20
CA LEU A 235 -7.68 28.13 11.18
C LEU A 235 -7.84 27.36 12.48
N ALA A 236 -7.76 28.04 13.62
CA ALA A 236 -8.11 27.50 14.93
C ALA A 236 -9.34 28.23 15.48
N ASP A 237 -10.15 27.51 16.26
CA ASP A 237 -11.30 28.02 17.01
C ASP A 237 -12.35 28.73 16.12
N ALA A 238 -12.47 28.27 14.87
CA ALA A 238 -13.42 28.83 13.92
C ALA A 238 -14.84 28.28 14.17
N PRO A 239 -15.84 29.12 14.47
CA PRO A 239 -17.22 28.66 14.66
C PRO A 239 -17.76 27.97 13.40
N SER A 240 -18.59 26.95 13.57
CA SER A 240 -19.17 26.20 12.44
C SER A 240 -19.89 27.09 11.42
N ALA A 241 -20.62 28.11 11.89
CA ALA A 241 -21.27 29.11 11.03
C ALA A 241 -20.27 29.90 10.17
N THR A 242 -19.11 30.25 10.73
CA THR A 242 -18.01 30.90 10.02
C THR A 242 -17.41 29.96 8.99
N LEU A 243 -17.18 28.69 9.33
CA LEU A 243 -16.62 27.71 8.40
C LEU A 243 -17.47 27.52 7.14
N PHE A 244 -18.81 27.54 7.26
CA PHE A 244 -19.71 27.49 6.11
C PHE A 244 -19.70 28.77 5.26
N SER A 245 -19.50 29.94 5.87
CA SER A 245 -19.47 31.22 5.12
C SER A 245 -18.25 31.35 4.21
N LEU A 246 -17.15 30.63 4.51
CA LEU A 246 -15.92 30.66 3.72
C LEU A 246 -16.09 30.14 2.29
N PHE A 247 -17.08 29.29 2.02
CA PHE A 247 -17.42 28.90 0.65
C PHE A 247 -17.83 30.11 -0.20
N GLY A 248 -18.54 31.08 0.39
CA GLY A 248 -18.88 32.36 -0.24
C GLY A 248 -17.66 33.26 -0.50
N ALA A 249 -16.61 33.10 0.31
CA ALA A 249 -15.32 33.79 0.14
C ALA A 249 -14.40 33.11 -0.89
N GLY A 250 -14.85 32.04 -1.55
CA GLY A 250 -14.09 31.33 -2.58
C GLY A 250 -13.35 30.08 -2.10
N ALA A 251 -13.66 29.57 -0.90
CA ALA A 251 -13.21 28.24 -0.51
C ALA A 251 -13.83 27.14 -1.39
N LEU A 252 -13.02 26.19 -1.84
CA LEU A 252 -13.46 24.93 -2.45
C LEU A 252 -13.63 23.83 -1.40
N TYR A 253 -12.88 23.92 -0.31
CA TYR A 253 -12.86 22.93 0.75
C TYR A 253 -12.67 23.62 2.10
N VAL A 254 -13.46 23.19 3.08
CA VAL A 254 -13.33 23.58 4.49
C VAL A 254 -13.55 22.33 5.34
N SER A 255 -12.49 21.84 5.99
CA SER A 255 -12.62 20.70 6.90
C SER A 255 -13.45 21.09 8.13
N GLY A 256 -14.32 20.21 8.61
CA GLY A 256 -15.16 20.48 9.80
C GLY A 256 -16.44 21.27 9.50
N ALA A 257 -16.59 21.89 8.33
CA ALA A 257 -17.84 22.54 7.90
C ALA A 257 -18.81 21.50 7.31
N SER A 258 -18.49 21.00 6.12
CA SER A 258 -19.28 20.02 5.36
C SER A 258 -18.49 18.75 5.03
N ALA A 259 -17.20 18.73 5.35
CA ALA A 259 -16.29 17.61 5.13
C ALA A 259 -15.71 17.13 6.48
N PRO A 260 -15.40 15.83 6.63
CA PRO A 260 -14.79 15.33 7.86
C PRO A 260 -13.49 16.07 8.18
N GLY A 261 -13.13 16.18 9.47
CA GLY A 261 -11.95 16.92 9.94
C GLY A 261 -10.61 16.43 9.38
N GLY A 262 -10.59 15.23 8.80
CA GLY A 262 -9.43 14.64 8.13
C GLY A 262 -8.23 14.45 9.07
N CYS A 263 -7.04 14.22 8.50
CA CYS A 263 -5.80 14.02 9.28
C CYS A 263 -5.38 15.27 10.08
N SER A 264 -5.89 16.46 9.73
CA SER A 264 -5.61 17.72 10.44
C SER A 264 -6.29 17.82 11.80
N ALA A 265 -7.37 17.09 12.04
CA ALA A 265 -8.03 17.04 13.36
C ALA A 265 -7.12 16.47 14.47
N TRP A 266 -6.00 15.85 14.10
CA TRP A 266 -5.04 15.24 15.03
C TRP A 266 -3.79 16.11 15.27
N ILE A 267 -3.68 17.29 14.64
CA ILE A 267 -2.52 18.17 14.76
C ILE A 267 -2.74 19.17 15.90
N ALA A 268 -1.95 19.06 16.96
CA ALA A 268 -1.86 20.08 18.00
C ALA A 268 -0.68 21.03 17.70
N PRO A 269 -0.86 22.36 17.71
CA PRO A 269 0.27 23.29 17.76
C PRO A 269 1.08 23.02 19.04
N ARG A 270 2.42 23.06 18.97
CA ARG A 270 3.24 23.03 20.19
C ARG A 270 3.01 24.33 20.95
N ASP A 271 2.56 24.24 22.20
CA ASP A 271 2.49 25.39 23.10
C ASP A 271 3.86 26.04 23.17
N GLY A 272 3.96 27.29 22.68
CA GLY A 272 5.18 28.09 22.66
C GLY A 272 5.60 28.59 24.03
N ARG A 273 5.73 27.71 25.03
CA ARG A 273 6.44 28.03 26.28
C ARG A 273 7.94 27.76 26.07
N ALA A 274 8.63 28.79 25.61
CA ALA A 274 10.05 29.01 25.91
C ALA A 274 10.13 30.05 27.04
#